data_AF-A0A924YEK7-F1
#
_entry.id   AF-A0A924YEK7-F1
#
_cell.length_a   1.000
_cell.length_b   1.000
_cell.length_c   1.000
_cell.angle_alpha   90.00
_cell.angle_beta   90.00
_cell.angle_gamma   90.00
#
_symmetry.space_group_name_H-M   'P 1'
#
loop_
_entity.id
_entity.type
_entity.pdbx_description
1 polymer ?
#
loop_
_entity_poly.entity_id
_entity_poly.type
_entity_poly.pdbx_seq_one_letter_code
_entity_poly.pdbx_strand_id
1 'polypeptide(L)'
;MSDLQQTVDELRFILQSDGESFLLGIEPTEDFRQLVTAYAPYCKDCNRRLRKCDDALKQGLRSEALHLADASPNLLEVVAILDFPEREQLIEVLAAHSLSKPEPLMLDVAGALNEAYATQEPLIALLDRHRLLALARSPLPQRLNVLRSLADLDSTSPHWEADVREMERARFGEIDATCRAASARGEVGVLKSLLGELTSTSWRESPPANLLRDLKVRGNQVVRTGARQRLEDLAPQLYQAMSALDLATARTLRDEWVEAIKSAQLPKTDTLAEQVAPVLDWIDDEDRKETQDKSFRKSISALERGLEDDSLSAADLQKLGDDIEKHERGIAEALVNRFGNRLEVLRLNETRKHRMMMVSIAAVVLLIGATIGFAVYSATQSRASAQILAAIEGYIADGKLDEARKLLDQHSARATSEDWLAVKKKLAKADQTERDRKVELESVLETVAAAKDPTSALKAVERGRELAKTSEEKVAVSKLEEQWREKRDSATASR
;
A
#
# COMPACT_ATOMS: atom_id res chain seq x y z
N MET A 1 29.40 -68.06 -37.64
CA MET A 1 29.46 -67.65 -36.22
C MET A 1 29.78 -68.84 -35.32
N SER A 2 29.02 -69.94 -35.39
CA SER A 2 29.28 -71.16 -34.58
C SER A 2 30.73 -71.65 -34.64
N ASP A 3 31.29 -71.80 -35.85
CA ASP A 3 32.64 -72.37 -36.03
C ASP A 3 33.76 -71.43 -35.52
N LEU A 4 33.57 -70.11 -35.66
CA LEU A 4 34.49 -69.10 -35.13
C LEU A 4 34.49 -69.11 -33.60
N GLN A 5 33.31 -69.12 -32.99
CA GLN A 5 33.17 -69.11 -31.54
C GLN A 5 33.76 -70.39 -30.93
N GLN A 6 33.49 -71.55 -31.53
CA GLN A 6 34.09 -72.80 -31.11
C GLN A 6 35.63 -72.76 -31.19
N THR A 7 36.18 -72.25 -32.29
CA THR A 7 37.64 -72.13 -32.46
C THR A 7 38.26 -71.24 -31.37
N VAL A 8 37.61 -70.12 -31.03
CA VAL A 8 38.09 -69.22 -29.96
C VAL A 8 37.94 -69.87 -28.59
N ASP A 9 36.81 -70.50 -28.28
CA ASP A 9 36.58 -71.14 -26.98
C ASP A 9 37.57 -72.28 -26.72
N GLU A 10 37.88 -73.09 -27.73
CA GLU A 10 38.90 -74.14 -27.66
C GLU A 10 40.31 -73.55 -27.47
N LEU A 11 40.66 -72.47 -28.18
CA LEU A 11 41.92 -71.75 -27.97
C LEU A 11 42.04 -71.20 -26.54
N ARG A 12 40.97 -70.59 -26.03
CA ARG A 12 40.94 -70.05 -24.67
C ARG A 12 41.14 -71.13 -23.63
N PHE A 13 40.46 -72.27 -23.80
CA PHE A 13 40.61 -73.42 -22.91
C PHE A 13 42.06 -73.90 -22.86
N ILE A 14 42.70 -74.10 -24.03
CA ILE A 14 44.09 -74.57 -24.11
C ILE A 14 45.07 -73.54 -23.53
N LEU A 15 44.85 -72.24 -23.75
CA LEU A 15 45.73 -71.19 -23.21
C LEU A 15 45.62 -71.08 -21.69
N GLN A 16 44.43 -71.28 -21.13
CA GLN A 16 44.22 -71.29 -19.68
C GLN A 16 44.80 -72.54 -19.01
N SER A 17 44.72 -73.71 -19.65
CA SER A 17 45.28 -74.96 -19.10
C SER A 17 46.80 -75.03 -19.24
N ASP A 18 47.31 -74.69 -20.43
CA ASP A 18 48.67 -75.06 -20.84
C ASP A 18 49.53 -73.86 -21.26
N GLY A 19 48.99 -72.64 -21.24
CA GLY A 19 49.70 -71.45 -21.73
C GLY A 19 51.01 -71.16 -21.01
N GLU A 20 51.07 -71.30 -19.68
CA GLU A 20 52.33 -71.15 -18.92
C GLU A 20 53.34 -72.25 -19.26
N SER A 21 52.87 -73.47 -19.48
CA SER A 21 53.69 -74.60 -19.89
C SER A 21 54.34 -74.37 -21.25
N PHE A 22 53.59 -73.80 -22.21
CA PHE A 22 54.13 -73.45 -23.52
C PHE A 22 55.20 -72.36 -23.43
N LEU A 23 55.02 -71.35 -22.56
CA LEU A 23 56.01 -70.29 -22.38
C LEU A 23 57.33 -70.79 -21.76
N LEU A 24 57.28 -71.89 -20.99
CA LEU A 24 58.47 -72.56 -20.42
C LEU A 24 59.20 -73.48 -21.41
N GLY A 25 58.81 -73.47 -22.68
CA GLY A 25 59.50 -74.20 -23.76
C GLY A 25 58.94 -75.59 -24.06
N ILE A 26 57.79 -75.97 -23.49
CA ILE A 26 57.07 -77.19 -23.88
C ILE A 26 56.44 -76.95 -25.26
N GLU A 27 56.65 -77.87 -26.20
CA GLU A 27 56.13 -77.73 -27.55
C GLU A 27 54.59 -77.73 -27.58
N PRO A 28 53.94 -76.81 -28.32
CA PRO A 28 52.49 -76.80 -28.47
C PRO A 28 51.98 -78.02 -29.20
N THR A 29 50.82 -78.53 -28.75
CA THR A 29 50.13 -79.67 -29.37
C THR A 29 49.73 -79.37 -30.81
N GLU A 30 49.57 -80.43 -31.62
CA GLU A 30 49.14 -80.30 -33.01
C GLU A 30 47.75 -79.67 -33.11
N ASP A 31 46.85 -79.99 -32.19
CA ASP A 31 45.50 -79.41 -32.11
C ASP A 31 45.55 -77.89 -31.90
N PHE A 32 46.45 -77.39 -31.03
CA PHE A 32 46.66 -75.96 -30.85
C PHE A 32 47.15 -75.29 -32.14
N ARG A 33 48.09 -75.91 -32.86
CA ARG A 33 48.59 -75.39 -34.15
C ARG A 33 47.49 -75.32 -35.21
N GLN A 34 46.60 -76.31 -35.25
CA GLN A 34 45.44 -76.32 -36.15
C GLN A 34 44.45 -75.21 -35.82
N LEU A 35 44.14 -75.01 -34.54
CA LEU A 35 43.24 -73.94 -34.09
C LEU A 35 43.79 -72.54 -34.40
N VAL A 36 45.10 -72.32 -34.20
CA VAL A 36 45.76 -71.05 -34.56
C VAL A 36 45.70 -70.81 -36.07
N THR A 37 45.92 -71.87 -36.86
CA THR A 37 45.82 -71.81 -38.33
C THR A 37 44.39 -71.50 -38.78
N ALA A 38 43.37 -71.99 -38.06
CA ALA A 38 41.96 -71.68 -38.30
C ALA A 38 41.57 -70.27 -37.82
N TYR A 39 42.18 -69.75 -36.76
CA TYR A 39 41.94 -68.40 -36.22
C TYR A 39 42.45 -67.27 -37.14
N ALA A 40 43.65 -67.43 -37.72
CA ALA A 40 44.30 -66.43 -38.56
C ALA A 40 43.45 -65.87 -39.73
N PRO A 41 42.74 -66.70 -40.55
CA PRO A 41 41.90 -66.20 -41.63
C PRO A 41 40.71 -65.36 -41.13
N TYR A 42 40.15 -65.66 -39.96
CA TYR A 42 39.06 -64.87 -39.39
C TYR A 42 39.52 -63.45 -39.02
N CYS A 43 40.71 -63.29 -38.43
CA CYS A 43 41.31 -61.98 -38.16
C CYS A 43 41.52 -61.17 -39.44
N LYS A 44 42.02 -61.83 -40.49
CA LYS A 44 42.28 -61.19 -41.80
C LYS A 44 40.98 -60.72 -42.46
N ASP A 45 39.95 -61.55 -42.47
CA ASP A 45 38.66 -61.21 -43.06
C ASP A 45 37.93 -60.11 -42.27
N CYS A 46 38.02 -60.15 -40.94
CA CYS A 46 37.53 -59.10 -40.05
C CYS A 46 38.21 -57.76 -40.36
N ASN A 47 39.54 -57.72 -40.39
CA ASN A 47 40.31 -56.52 -40.73
C ASN A 47 40.00 -55.98 -42.13
N ARG A 48 39.80 -56.86 -43.13
CA ARG A 48 39.40 -56.45 -44.47
C ARG A 48 38.07 -55.69 -44.47
N ARG A 49 37.11 -56.11 -43.66
CA ARG A 49 35.82 -55.42 -43.51
C ARG A 49 35.97 -54.11 -42.73
N LEU A 50 36.73 -54.12 -41.63
CA LEU A 50 37.02 -52.90 -40.86
C LEU A 50 37.67 -51.82 -41.71
N ARG A 51 38.64 -52.14 -42.58
CA ARG A 51 39.25 -51.17 -43.50
C ARG A 51 38.22 -50.49 -44.43
N LYS A 52 37.24 -51.24 -44.94
CA LYS A 52 36.16 -50.67 -45.76
C LYS A 52 35.25 -49.74 -44.95
N CYS A 53 34.93 -50.11 -43.71
CA CYS A 53 34.18 -49.25 -42.80
C CYS A 53 34.97 -47.97 -42.48
N ASP A 54 36.27 -48.07 -42.20
CA ASP A 54 37.16 -46.93 -41.96
C ASP A 54 37.21 -45.97 -43.16
N ASP A 55 37.36 -46.51 -44.38
CA ASP A 55 37.34 -45.70 -45.61
C ASP A 55 36.01 -44.96 -45.79
N ALA A 56 34.88 -45.62 -45.50
CA ALA A 56 33.55 -45.01 -45.57
C ALA A 56 33.36 -43.92 -44.49
N LEU A 57 33.82 -44.16 -43.25
CA LEU A 57 33.78 -43.17 -42.17
C LEU A 57 34.63 -41.95 -42.50
N LYS A 58 35.84 -42.14 -43.03
CA LYS A 58 36.72 -41.04 -43.49
C LYS A 58 36.12 -40.20 -44.61
N GLN A 59 35.25 -40.79 -45.43
CA GLN A 59 34.49 -40.09 -46.47
C GLN A 59 33.21 -39.43 -45.96
N GLY A 60 32.89 -39.56 -44.66
CA GLY A 60 31.65 -39.04 -44.07
C GLY A 60 30.41 -39.89 -44.37
N LEU A 61 30.58 -41.07 -45.00
CA LEU A 61 29.50 -41.96 -45.39
C LEU A 61 29.10 -42.90 -44.24
N ARG A 62 28.64 -42.32 -43.13
CA ARG A 62 28.36 -43.05 -41.88
C ARG A 62 27.39 -44.22 -42.07
N SER A 63 26.27 -44.01 -42.76
CA SER A 63 25.26 -45.05 -42.95
C SER A 63 25.76 -46.24 -43.77
N GLU A 64 26.66 -46.00 -44.74
CA GLU A 64 27.29 -47.07 -45.53
C GLU A 64 28.25 -47.89 -44.66
N ALA A 65 29.04 -47.22 -43.81
CA ALA A 65 29.93 -47.91 -42.87
C ALA A 65 29.18 -48.81 -41.88
N LEU A 66 28.03 -48.36 -41.36
CA LEU A 66 27.19 -49.16 -40.48
C LEU A 66 26.55 -50.34 -41.23
N HIS A 67 26.02 -50.11 -42.44
CA HIS A 67 25.45 -51.19 -43.25
C HIS A 67 26.47 -52.29 -43.58
N LEU A 68 27.71 -51.92 -43.90
CA LEU A 68 28.81 -52.88 -44.11
C LEU A 68 29.18 -53.66 -42.84
N ALA A 69 29.01 -53.06 -41.67
CA ALA A 69 29.22 -53.69 -40.38
C ALA A 69 28.07 -54.65 -40.00
N ASP A 70 26.82 -54.28 -40.30
CA ASP A 70 25.62 -55.08 -40.03
C ASP A 70 25.47 -56.28 -40.97
N ALA A 71 26.13 -56.27 -42.13
CA ALA A 71 26.14 -57.39 -43.05
C ALA A 71 26.55 -58.69 -42.32
N SER A 72 25.75 -59.75 -42.45
CA SER A 72 25.97 -60.98 -41.69
C SER A 72 27.31 -61.65 -42.03
N PRO A 73 28.09 -62.09 -41.03
CA PRO A 73 27.89 -61.91 -39.58
C PRO A 73 28.20 -60.49 -39.10
N ASN A 74 27.53 -60.01 -38.05
CA ASN A 74 27.75 -58.66 -37.52
C ASN A 74 29.24 -58.46 -37.18
N LEU A 75 29.82 -57.40 -37.72
CA LEU A 75 31.27 -57.19 -37.66
C LEU A 75 31.77 -56.94 -36.23
N LEU A 76 31.01 -56.20 -35.42
CA LEU A 76 31.39 -55.88 -34.04
C LEU A 76 31.29 -57.11 -33.12
N GLU A 77 30.29 -57.97 -33.35
CA GLU A 77 30.22 -59.28 -32.66
C GLU A 77 31.42 -60.16 -33.03
N VAL A 78 31.80 -60.19 -34.31
CA VAL A 78 32.99 -60.92 -34.78
C VAL A 78 34.26 -60.37 -34.13
N VAL A 79 34.42 -59.04 -34.05
CA VAL A 79 35.55 -58.40 -33.35
C VAL A 79 35.56 -58.81 -31.87
N ALA A 80 34.42 -58.77 -31.19
CA ALA A 80 34.32 -59.12 -29.78
C ALA A 80 34.67 -60.60 -29.50
N ILE A 81 34.33 -61.51 -30.41
CA ILE A 81 34.74 -62.92 -30.31
C ILE A 81 36.23 -63.08 -30.58
N LEU A 82 36.76 -62.40 -31.60
CA LEU A 82 38.18 -62.49 -31.96
C LEU A 82 39.11 -61.84 -30.93
N ASP A 83 38.63 -60.83 -30.21
CA ASP A 83 39.35 -60.09 -29.18
C ASP A 83 39.07 -60.63 -27.77
N PHE A 84 39.54 -61.85 -27.50
CA PHE A 84 39.36 -62.51 -26.20
C PHE A 84 40.51 -62.19 -25.22
N PRO A 85 40.30 -62.32 -23.89
CA PRO A 85 41.26 -61.88 -22.88
C PRO A 85 42.66 -62.52 -22.99
N GLU A 86 42.71 -63.80 -23.35
CA GLU A 86 43.95 -64.57 -23.45
C GLU A 86 44.72 -64.32 -24.78
N ARG A 87 44.27 -63.38 -25.61
CA ARG A 87 44.84 -63.13 -26.94
C ARG A 87 46.28 -62.62 -26.90
N GLU A 88 46.65 -61.82 -25.90
CA GLU A 88 48.04 -61.38 -25.72
C GLU A 88 48.95 -62.57 -25.40
N GLN A 89 48.51 -63.42 -24.47
CA GLN A 89 49.19 -64.67 -24.13
C GLN A 89 49.33 -65.59 -25.35
N LEU A 90 48.30 -65.68 -26.20
CA LEU A 90 48.40 -66.39 -27.48
C LEU A 90 49.55 -65.86 -28.34
N ILE A 91 49.64 -64.53 -28.52
CA ILE A 91 50.66 -63.91 -29.35
C ILE A 91 52.07 -64.16 -28.79
N GLU A 92 52.22 -64.18 -27.47
CA GLU A 92 53.48 -64.51 -26.77
C GLU A 92 53.87 -65.97 -26.99
N VAL A 93 52.93 -66.90 -26.83
CA VAL A 93 53.15 -68.34 -27.10
C VAL A 93 53.57 -68.56 -28.55
N LEU A 94 52.88 -67.93 -29.51
CA LEU A 94 53.25 -68.02 -30.92
C LEU A 94 54.64 -67.45 -31.20
N ALA A 95 55.02 -66.38 -30.51
CA ALA A 95 56.36 -65.79 -30.61
C ALA A 95 57.44 -66.74 -30.09
N ALA A 96 57.23 -67.32 -28.90
CA ALA A 96 58.17 -68.22 -28.24
C ALA A 96 58.46 -69.47 -29.09
N HIS A 97 57.45 -69.96 -29.82
CA HIS A 97 57.54 -71.17 -30.65
C HIS A 97 57.78 -70.88 -32.14
N SER A 98 58.10 -69.64 -32.52
CA SER A 98 58.32 -69.22 -33.92
C SER A 98 57.17 -69.58 -34.88
N LEU A 99 55.93 -69.59 -34.37
CA LEU A 99 54.73 -69.81 -35.14
C LEU A 99 54.27 -68.53 -35.83
N SER A 100 53.50 -68.66 -36.92
CA SER A 100 52.95 -67.51 -37.64
C SER A 100 51.94 -66.77 -36.77
N LYS A 101 52.17 -65.46 -36.56
CA LYS A 101 51.27 -64.62 -35.78
C LYS A 101 50.07 -64.18 -36.63
N PRO A 102 48.84 -64.23 -36.10
CA PRO A 102 47.67 -63.67 -36.79
C PRO A 102 47.78 -62.14 -36.92
N GLU A 103 47.11 -61.56 -37.92
CA GLU A 103 47.06 -60.09 -38.09
C GLU A 103 46.48 -59.41 -36.84
N PRO A 104 47.03 -58.26 -36.38
CA PRO A 104 46.46 -57.52 -35.27
C PRO A 104 45.09 -56.97 -35.65
N LEU A 105 44.10 -57.15 -34.78
CA LEU A 105 42.74 -56.61 -34.98
C LEU A 105 42.78 -55.07 -34.98
N MET A 106 42.04 -54.47 -35.91
CA MET A 106 41.91 -53.01 -36.00
C MET A 106 40.91 -52.45 -34.98
N LEU A 107 41.23 -52.56 -33.69
CA LEU A 107 40.34 -52.17 -32.59
C LEU A 107 39.98 -50.69 -32.60
N ASP A 108 40.90 -49.81 -33.01
CA ASP A 108 40.62 -48.37 -33.14
C ASP A 108 39.47 -48.08 -34.11
N VAL A 109 39.42 -48.82 -35.23
CA VAL A 109 38.35 -48.70 -36.23
C VAL A 109 37.04 -49.27 -35.69
N ALA A 110 37.09 -50.37 -34.95
CA ALA A 110 35.90 -50.92 -34.28
C ALA A 110 35.35 -49.94 -33.23
N GLY A 111 36.24 -49.22 -32.52
CA GLY A 111 35.88 -48.12 -31.62
C GLY A 111 35.18 -46.97 -32.36
N ALA A 112 35.78 -46.46 -33.44
CA ALA A 112 35.19 -45.41 -34.28
C ALA A 112 33.83 -45.83 -34.87
N LEU A 113 33.66 -47.12 -35.19
CA LEU A 113 32.40 -47.67 -35.68
C LEU A 113 31.34 -47.73 -34.57
N ASN A 114 31.70 -48.11 -33.34
CA ASN A 114 30.81 -48.04 -32.17
C ASN A 114 30.34 -46.60 -31.89
N GLU A 115 31.24 -45.63 -31.97
CA GLU A 115 30.89 -44.20 -31.85
C GLU A 115 29.93 -43.76 -32.96
N ALA A 116 30.13 -44.26 -34.18
CA ALA A 116 29.22 -44.01 -35.30
C ALA A 116 27.82 -44.59 -35.07
N TYR A 117 27.70 -45.79 -34.48
CA TYR A 117 26.41 -46.36 -34.05
C TYR A 117 25.73 -45.49 -32.99
N ALA A 118 26.46 -45.11 -31.93
CA ALA A 118 25.92 -44.26 -30.86
C ALA A 118 25.43 -42.90 -31.38
N THR A 119 26.13 -42.35 -32.37
CA THR A 119 25.74 -41.09 -33.03
C THR A 119 24.50 -41.26 -33.92
N GLN A 120 24.34 -42.42 -34.57
CA GLN A 120 23.22 -42.66 -35.49
C GLN A 120 21.95 -43.11 -34.76
N GLU A 121 22.05 -43.75 -33.60
CA GLU A 121 20.92 -44.25 -32.80
C GLU A 121 19.76 -43.23 -32.62
N PRO A 122 19.99 -41.97 -32.21
CA PRO A 122 18.91 -41.00 -32.06
C PRO A 122 18.28 -40.55 -33.40
N LEU A 123 18.98 -40.75 -34.52
CA LEU A 123 18.49 -40.40 -35.87
C LEU A 123 17.57 -41.47 -36.45
N ILE A 124 17.74 -42.75 -36.09
CA ILE A 124 16.99 -43.87 -36.68
C ILE A 124 15.49 -43.67 -36.53
N ALA A 125 15.03 -43.35 -35.32
CA ALA A 125 13.60 -43.13 -35.05
C ALA A 125 13.01 -41.97 -35.88
N LEU A 126 13.81 -40.92 -36.12
CA LEU A 126 13.40 -39.78 -36.94
C LEU A 126 13.40 -40.13 -38.43
N LEU A 127 14.37 -40.90 -38.92
CA LEU A 127 14.44 -41.38 -40.30
C LEU A 127 13.27 -42.31 -40.63
N ASP A 128 12.95 -43.25 -39.76
CA ASP A 128 11.80 -44.14 -39.91
C ASP A 128 10.49 -43.35 -39.93
N ARG A 129 10.35 -42.38 -39.01
CA ARG A 129 9.19 -41.48 -38.99
C ARG A 129 9.10 -40.66 -40.26
N HIS A 130 10.21 -40.11 -40.75
CA HIS A 130 10.25 -39.33 -41.99
C HIS A 130 9.82 -40.20 -43.18
N ARG A 131 10.34 -41.43 -43.30
CA ARG A 131 9.96 -42.39 -44.33
C ARG A 131 8.48 -42.75 -44.27
N LEU A 132 7.96 -43.03 -43.08
CA LEU A 132 6.55 -43.34 -42.87
C LEU A 132 5.65 -42.18 -43.32
N LEU A 133 5.93 -40.95 -42.88
CA LEU A 133 5.16 -39.76 -43.26
C LEU A 133 5.24 -39.46 -44.76
N ALA A 134 6.39 -39.72 -45.40
CA ALA A 134 6.54 -39.56 -46.84
C ALA A 134 5.71 -40.59 -47.62
N LEU A 135 5.75 -41.87 -47.23
CA LEU A 135 4.95 -42.94 -47.85
C LEU A 135 3.45 -42.74 -47.65
N ALA A 136 3.04 -42.28 -46.47
CA ALA A 136 1.65 -41.95 -46.15
C ALA A 136 1.16 -40.65 -46.80
N ARG A 137 2.05 -39.90 -47.48
CA ARG A 137 1.76 -38.56 -48.04
C ARG A 137 1.14 -37.62 -47.00
N SER A 138 1.67 -37.64 -45.79
CA SER A 138 1.19 -36.80 -44.69
C SER A 138 1.34 -35.30 -45.01
N PRO A 139 0.54 -34.42 -44.36
CA PRO A 139 0.61 -32.98 -44.59
C PRO A 139 2.03 -32.42 -44.45
N LEU A 140 2.39 -31.46 -45.30
CA LEU A 140 3.73 -30.86 -45.30
C LEU A 140 4.18 -30.35 -43.93
N PRO A 141 3.35 -29.68 -43.10
CA PRO A 141 3.80 -29.24 -41.78
C PRO A 141 4.30 -30.38 -40.88
N GLN A 142 3.69 -31.56 -40.95
CA GLN A 142 4.10 -32.71 -40.13
C GLN A 142 5.43 -33.28 -40.61
N ARG A 143 5.62 -33.37 -41.93
CA ARG A 143 6.87 -33.84 -42.55
C ARG A 143 8.01 -32.86 -42.29
N LEU A 144 7.73 -31.56 -42.42
CA LEU A 144 8.69 -30.48 -42.23
C LEU A 144 9.22 -30.43 -40.79
N ASN A 145 8.36 -30.69 -39.79
CA ASN A 145 8.79 -30.75 -38.40
C ASN A 145 9.82 -31.86 -38.16
N VAL A 146 9.59 -33.07 -38.70
CA VAL A 146 10.54 -34.18 -38.56
C VAL A 146 11.84 -33.87 -39.30
N LEU A 147 11.74 -33.29 -40.50
CA LEU A 147 12.90 -32.93 -41.31
C LEU A 147 13.77 -31.85 -40.66
N ARG A 148 13.15 -30.85 -40.00
CA ARG A 148 13.87 -29.86 -39.18
C ARG A 148 14.59 -30.52 -38.01
N SER A 149 13.93 -31.44 -37.31
CA SER A 149 14.58 -32.20 -36.23
C SER A 149 15.76 -33.05 -36.72
N LEU A 150 15.67 -33.62 -37.93
CA LEU A 150 16.79 -34.32 -38.57
C LEU A 150 17.94 -33.37 -38.90
N ALA A 151 17.64 -32.21 -39.50
CA ALA A 151 18.65 -31.19 -39.82
C ALA A 151 19.35 -30.64 -38.57
N ASP A 152 18.60 -30.41 -37.50
CA ASP A 152 19.14 -29.90 -36.23
C ASP A 152 20.02 -30.95 -35.53
N LEU A 153 19.67 -32.23 -35.61
CA LEU A 153 20.40 -33.33 -34.99
C LEU A 153 21.63 -33.78 -35.81
N ASP A 154 21.56 -33.71 -37.15
CA ASP A 154 22.65 -34.02 -38.07
C ASP A 154 23.05 -32.78 -38.89
N SER A 155 23.57 -31.77 -38.18
CA SER A 155 24.05 -30.52 -38.80
C SER A 155 25.26 -30.71 -39.72
N THR A 156 25.92 -31.88 -39.68
CA THR A 156 27.06 -32.20 -40.55
C THR A 156 26.63 -32.55 -41.98
N SER A 157 25.36 -32.87 -42.17
CA SER A 157 24.79 -33.31 -43.43
C SER A 157 24.08 -32.15 -44.16
N PRO A 158 24.66 -31.56 -45.21
CA PRO A 158 24.09 -30.39 -45.88
C PRO A 158 22.81 -30.68 -46.67
N HIS A 159 22.52 -31.95 -46.96
CA HIS A 159 21.33 -32.35 -47.70
C HIS A 159 20.03 -32.13 -46.89
N TRP A 160 20.07 -32.29 -45.56
CA TRP A 160 18.89 -32.03 -44.73
C TRP A 160 18.44 -30.57 -44.80
N GLU A 161 19.39 -29.64 -44.74
CA GLU A 161 19.11 -28.20 -44.88
C GLU A 161 18.55 -27.86 -46.27
N ALA A 162 19.04 -28.49 -47.34
CA ALA A 162 18.50 -28.32 -48.67
C ALA A 162 17.05 -28.82 -48.77
N ASP A 163 16.78 -30.02 -48.24
CA ASP A 163 15.45 -30.62 -48.23
C ASP A 163 14.44 -29.81 -47.39
N VAL A 164 14.87 -29.27 -46.24
CA VAL A 164 14.05 -28.36 -45.42
C VAL A 164 13.63 -27.15 -46.25
N ARG A 165 14.58 -26.46 -46.89
CA ARG A 165 14.28 -25.26 -47.69
C ARG A 165 13.37 -25.58 -48.87
N GLU A 166 13.58 -26.71 -49.56
CA GLU A 166 12.70 -27.14 -50.63
C GLU A 166 11.26 -27.37 -50.14
N MET A 167 11.11 -28.05 -49.01
CA MET A 167 9.80 -28.32 -48.42
C MET A 167 9.11 -27.05 -47.88
N GLU A 168 9.88 -26.09 -47.37
CA GLU A 168 9.38 -24.77 -46.98
C GLU A 168 8.86 -23.99 -48.19
N ARG A 169 9.57 -24.00 -49.32
CA ARG A 169 9.10 -23.39 -50.57
C ARG A 169 7.80 -24.03 -51.06
N ALA A 170 7.71 -25.36 -51.00
CA ALA A 170 6.47 -26.07 -51.34
C ALA A 170 5.32 -25.66 -50.40
N ARG A 171 5.60 -25.51 -49.09
CA ARG A 171 4.61 -25.05 -48.10
C ARG A 171 4.15 -23.62 -48.38
N PHE A 172 5.01 -22.72 -48.83
CA PHE A 172 4.59 -21.38 -49.26
C PHE A 172 3.58 -21.44 -50.41
N GLY A 173 3.75 -22.36 -51.36
CA GLY A 173 2.78 -22.63 -52.42
C GLY A 173 1.43 -23.11 -51.88
N GLU A 174 1.42 -24.04 -50.92
CA GLU A 174 0.18 -24.49 -50.27
C GLU A 174 -0.51 -23.36 -49.50
N ILE A 175 0.26 -22.51 -48.81
CA ILE A 175 -0.27 -21.37 -48.06
C ILE A 175 -0.92 -20.36 -49.02
N ASP A 176 -0.30 -20.07 -50.16
CA ASP A 176 -0.90 -19.19 -51.18
C ASP A 176 -2.21 -19.78 -51.73
N ALA A 177 -2.21 -21.05 -52.12
CA ALA A 177 -3.41 -21.72 -52.61
C ALA A 177 -4.55 -21.72 -51.57
N THR A 178 -4.21 -22.04 -50.31
CA THR A 178 -5.17 -22.04 -49.19
C THR A 178 -5.66 -20.64 -48.88
N CYS A 179 -4.78 -19.63 -48.92
CA CYS A 179 -5.13 -18.22 -48.75
C CYS A 179 -6.19 -17.78 -49.77
N ARG A 180 -5.99 -18.11 -51.06
CA ARG A 180 -6.96 -17.79 -52.12
C ARG A 180 -8.30 -18.46 -51.89
N ALA A 181 -8.31 -19.75 -51.55
CA ALA A 181 -9.53 -20.51 -51.28
C ALA A 181 -10.28 -19.98 -50.05
N ALA A 182 -9.59 -19.77 -48.93
CA ALA A 182 -10.15 -19.24 -47.70
C ALA A 182 -10.69 -17.82 -47.89
N SER A 183 -10.01 -16.99 -48.70
CA SER A 183 -10.47 -15.64 -49.03
C SER A 183 -11.78 -15.66 -49.83
N ALA A 184 -11.92 -16.57 -50.79
CA ALA A 184 -13.14 -16.72 -51.57
C ALA A 184 -14.33 -17.23 -50.73
N ARG A 185 -14.06 -18.05 -49.70
CA ARG A 185 -15.08 -18.58 -48.79
C ARG A 185 -15.36 -17.69 -47.56
N GLY A 186 -14.59 -16.62 -47.37
CA GLY A 186 -14.74 -15.74 -46.22
C GLY A 186 -14.22 -16.31 -44.88
N GLU A 187 -13.31 -17.28 -44.92
CA GLU A 187 -12.82 -18.00 -43.73
C GLU A 187 -11.72 -17.22 -42.98
N VAL A 188 -12.11 -16.21 -42.19
CA VAL A 188 -11.18 -15.36 -41.42
C VAL A 188 -10.25 -16.15 -40.50
N GLY A 189 -10.78 -17.19 -39.85
CA GLY A 189 -10.01 -18.04 -38.93
C GLY A 189 -8.80 -18.70 -39.60
N VAL A 190 -9.00 -19.23 -40.81
CA VAL A 190 -7.95 -19.88 -41.60
C VAL A 190 -6.91 -18.86 -42.05
N LEU A 191 -7.32 -17.68 -42.50
CA LEU A 191 -6.39 -16.62 -42.91
C LEU A 191 -5.51 -16.15 -41.72
N LYS A 192 -6.10 -16.06 -40.52
CA LYS A 192 -5.37 -15.72 -39.30
C LYS A 192 -4.37 -16.81 -38.90
N SER A 193 -4.74 -18.10 -39.01
CA SER A 193 -3.82 -19.20 -38.70
C SER A 193 -2.64 -19.25 -39.69
N LEU A 194 -2.90 -19.05 -40.99
CA LEU A 194 -1.85 -18.99 -42.01
C LEU A 194 -0.89 -17.81 -41.76
N LEU A 195 -1.42 -16.66 -41.35
CA LEU A 195 -0.58 -15.49 -41.03
C LEU A 195 0.28 -15.79 -39.79
N GLY A 196 -0.32 -16.40 -38.77
CA GLY A 196 0.39 -16.89 -37.59
C GLY A 196 1.53 -17.83 -37.96
N GLU A 197 1.28 -18.83 -38.82
CA GLU A 197 2.29 -19.79 -39.30
C GLU A 197 3.47 -19.09 -39.97
N LEU A 198 3.22 -18.14 -40.87
CA LEU A 198 4.28 -17.39 -41.57
C LEU A 198 5.09 -16.47 -40.64
N THR A 199 4.50 -15.98 -39.55
CA THR A 199 5.17 -15.04 -38.62
C THR A 199 5.84 -15.68 -37.42
N SER A 200 5.37 -16.85 -36.96
CA SER A 200 5.83 -17.48 -35.72
C SER A 200 6.87 -18.58 -35.94
N THR A 201 6.89 -19.18 -37.12
CA THR A 201 7.80 -20.29 -37.43
C THR A 201 9.17 -19.77 -37.81
N SER A 202 10.24 -20.38 -37.28
CA SER A 202 11.63 -20.10 -37.64
C SER A 202 12.00 -20.72 -38.98
N TRP A 203 11.43 -20.17 -40.05
CA TRP A 203 11.71 -20.60 -41.42
C TRP A 203 13.21 -20.46 -41.75
N ARG A 204 13.80 -21.50 -42.35
CA ARG A 204 15.18 -21.46 -42.87
C ARG A 204 15.24 -20.68 -44.18
N GLU A 205 14.22 -20.83 -45.01
CA GLU A 205 13.93 -20.02 -46.19
C GLU A 205 12.97 -18.88 -45.82
N SER A 206 13.37 -17.63 -46.03
CA SER A 206 12.52 -16.49 -45.66
C SER A 206 11.20 -16.49 -46.46
N PRO A 207 10.03 -16.36 -45.80
CA PRO A 207 8.76 -16.27 -46.51
C PRO A 207 8.74 -15.15 -47.55
N PRO A 208 8.22 -15.41 -48.77
CA PRO A 208 8.13 -14.37 -49.80
C PRO A 208 7.33 -13.15 -49.32
N ALA A 209 7.91 -11.96 -49.46
CA ALA A 209 7.29 -10.73 -48.95
C ALA A 209 5.95 -10.40 -49.61
N ASN A 210 5.77 -10.79 -50.88
CA ASN A 210 4.49 -10.69 -51.59
C ASN A 210 3.42 -11.58 -50.96
N LEU A 211 3.74 -12.83 -50.60
CA LEU A 211 2.80 -13.75 -49.96
C LEU A 211 2.28 -13.19 -48.63
N LEU A 212 3.18 -12.69 -47.78
CA LEU A 212 2.83 -12.04 -46.51
C LEU A 212 1.94 -10.81 -46.71
N ARG A 213 2.26 -9.98 -47.71
CA ARG A 213 1.45 -8.80 -48.05
C ARG A 213 0.06 -9.19 -48.54
N ASP A 214 0.00 -10.13 -49.46
CA ASP A 214 -1.25 -10.59 -50.08
C ASP A 214 -2.18 -11.22 -49.04
N LEU A 215 -1.63 -12.04 -48.13
CA LEU A 215 -2.39 -12.63 -47.03
C LEU A 215 -2.98 -11.58 -46.09
N LYS A 216 -2.22 -10.53 -45.74
CA LYS A 216 -2.72 -9.41 -44.92
C LYS A 216 -3.82 -8.63 -45.63
N VAL A 217 -3.61 -8.29 -46.91
CA VAL A 217 -4.59 -7.54 -47.71
C VAL A 217 -5.88 -8.33 -47.84
N ARG A 218 -5.79 -9.62 -48.21
CA ARG A 218 -6.96 -10.49 -48.34
C ARG A 218 -7.66 -10.74 -47.02
N GLY A 219 -6.91 -10.99 -45.94
CA GLY A 219 -7.45 -11.13 -44.58
C GLY A 219 -8.25 -9.90 -44.15
N ASN A 220 -7.69 -8.70 -44.32
CA ASN A 220 -8.37 -7.45 -44.02
C ASN A 220 -9.61 -7.24 -44.90
N GLN A 221 -9.53 -7.60 -46.19
CA GLN A 221 -10.66 -7.49 -47.11
C GLN A 221 -11.82 -8.40 -46.68
N VAL A 222 -11.54 -9.66 -46.32
CA VAL A 222 -12.57 -10.59 -45.85
C VAL A 222 -13.20 -10.11 -44.55
N VAL A 223 -12.40 -9.62 -43.59
CA VAL A 223 -12.93 -9.05 -42.34
C VAL A 223 -13.83 -7.85 -42.62
N ARG A 224 -13.42 -6.93 -43.50
CA ARG A 224 -14.23 -5.77 -43.88
C ARG A 224 -15.52 -6.17 -44.57
N THR A 225 -15.47 -7.10 -45.52
CA THR A 225 -16.65 -7.59 -46.23
C THR A 225 -17.61 -8.32 -45.29
N GLY A 226 -17.11 -9.19 -44.40
CA GLY A 226 -17.95 -9.86 -43.40
C GLY A 226 -18.57 -8.88 -42.40
N ALA A 227 -17.82 -7.88 -41.94
CA ALA A 227 -18.34 -6.84 -41.07
C ALA A 227 -19.42 -5.99 -41.77
N ARG A 228 -19.23 -5.65 -43.05
CA ARG A 228 -20.25 -4.96 -43.85
C ARG A 228 -21.53 -5.80 -43.97
N GLN A 229 -21.42 -7.09 -44.29
CA GLN A 229 -22.59 -7.99 -44.35
C GLN A 229 -23.33 -8.01 -43.01
N ARG A 230 -22.60 -8.09 -41.88
CA ARG A 230 -23.21 -8.05 -40.55
C ARG A 230 -23.96 -6.74 -40.31
N LEU A 231 -23.41 -5.60 -40.73
CA LEU A 231 -24.10 -4.31 -40.65
C LEU A 231 -25.36 -4.30 -41.51
N GLU A 232 -25.30 -4.84 -42.74
CA GLU A 232 -26.47 -4.95 -43.62
C GLU A 232 -27.57 -5.83 -42.98
N ASP A 233 -27.22 -6.87 -42.23
CA ASP A 233 -28.16 -7.71 -41.48
C ASP A 233 -28.70 -7.03 -40.20
N LEU A 234 -27.89 -6.20 -39.54
CA LEU A 234 -28.26 -5.47 -38.31
C LEU A 234 -29.20 -4.29 -38.59
N ALA A 235 -29.02 -3.59 -39.70
CA ALA A 235 -29.80 -2.42 -40.07
C ALA A 235 -31.33 -2.65 -39.99
N PRO A 236 -31.91 -3.68 -40.64
CA PRO A 236 -33.34 -3.94 -40.54
C PRO A 236 -33.78 -4.36 -39.14
N GLN A 237 -32.93 -5.05 -38.37
CA GLN A 237 -33.24 -5.46 -36.99
C GLN A 237 -33.32 -4.26 -36.05
N LEU A 238 -32.42 -3.28 -36.23
CA LEU A 238 -32.45 -2.01 -35.50
C LEU A 238 -33.74 -1.24 -35.76
N TYR A 239 -34.15 -1.11 -37.02
CA TYR A 239 -35.43 -0.48 -37.36
C TYR A 239 -36.63 -1.24 -36.81
N GLN A 240 -36.60 -2.57 -36.84
CA GLN A 240 -37.66 -3.39 -36.28
C GLN A 240 -37.77 -3.15 -34.76
N ALA A 241 -36.65 -3.13 -34.03
CA ALA A 241 -36.62 -2.85 -32.59
C ALA A 241 -37.16 -1.44 -32.28
N MET A 242 -36.79 -0.43 -33.08
CA MET A 242 -37.35 0.93 -32.96
C MET A 242 -38.87 0.95 -33.20
N SER A 243 -39.34 0.28 -34.25
CA SER A 243 -40.78 0.22 -34.56
C SER A 243 -41.62 -0.47 -33.48
N ALA A 244 -41.01 -1.44 -32.77
CA ALA A 244 -41.60 -2.13 -31.64
C ALA A 244 -41.43 -1.38 -30.30
N LEU A 245 -40.71 -0.24 -30.30
CA LEU A 245 -40.31 0.51 -29.10
C LEU A 245 -39.55 -0.33 -28.06
N ASP A 246 -38.82 -1.36 -28.52
CA ASP A 246 -38.04 -2.23 -27.67
C ASP A 246 -36.61 -1.67 -27.49
N LEU A 247 -36.47 -0.79 -26.51
CA LEU A 247 -35.19 -0.14 -26.20
C LEU A 247 -34.11 -1.13 -25.74
N ALA A 248 -34.49 -2.21 -25.04
CA ALA A 248 -33.52 -3.17 -24.52
C ALA A 248 -32.82 -3.91 -25.67
N THR A 249 -33.61 -4.44 -26.61
CA THR A 249 -33.07 -5.10 -27.81
C THR A 249 -32.32 -4.11 -28.71
N ALA A 250 -32.84 -2.89 -28.88
CA ALA A 250 -32.19 -1.87 -29.68
C ALA A 250 -30.79 -1.49 -29.16
N ARG A 251 -30.60 -1.40 -27.83
CA ARG A 251 -29.29 -1.16 -27.20
C ARG A 251 -28.29 -2.28 -27.51
N THR A 252 -28.70 -3.54 -27.37
CA THR A 252 -27.84 -4.69 -27.69
C THR A 252 -27.43 -4.67 -29.17
N LEU A 253 -28.38 -4.42 -30.08
CA LEU A 253 -28.09 -4.33 -31.51
C LEU A 253 -27.21 -3.13 -31.87
N ARG A 254 -27.35 -1.99 -31.17
CA ARG A 254 -26.45 -0.82 -31.32
C ARG A 254 -25.03 -1.20 -30.92
N ASP A 255 -24.85 -1.89 -29.81
CA ASP A 255 -23.52 -2.25 -29.33
C ASP A 255 -22.84 -3.21 -30.34
N GLU A 256 -23.59 -4.18 -30.89
CA GLU A 256 -23.11 -5.04 -31.97
C GLU A 256 -22.77 -4.25 -33.25
N TRP A 257 -23.60 -3.26 -33.60
CA TRP A 257 -23.35 -2.35 -34.73
C TRP A 257 -22.06 -1.56 -34.56
N VAL A 258 -21.83 -1.00 -33.37
CA VAL A 258 -20.63 -0.22 -33.03
C VAL A 258 -19.37 -1.10 -33.04
N GLU A 259 -19.46 -2.38 -32.70
CA GLU A 259 -18.32 -3.29 -32.86
C GLU A 259 -18.08 -3.65 -34.33
N ALA A 260 -19.13 -3.91 -35.10
CA ALA A 260 -19.02 -4.24 -36.52
C ALA A 260 -18.45 -3.08 -37.35
N ILE A 261 -18.80 -1.82 -37.04
CA ILE A 261 -18.32 -0.64 -37.79
C ILE A 261 -16.80 -0.44 -37.67
N LYS A 262 -16.20 -0.78 -36.51
CA LYS A 262 -14.74 -0.72 -36.29
C LYS A 262 -13.98 -1.61 -37.28
N SER A 263 -14.57 -2.76 -37.60
CA SER A 263 -13.98 -3.76 -38.50
C SER A 263 -14.30 -3.48 -39.97
N ALA A 264 -15.50 -2.95 -40.27
CA ALA A 264 -15.93 -2.64 -41.63
C ALA A 264 -15.15 -1.46 -42.25
N GLN A 265 -14.69 -0.51 -41.43
CA GLN A 265 -13.98 0.69 -41.87
C GLN A 265 -14.71 1.43 -43.00
N LEU A 266 -16.02 1.62 -42.81
CA LEU A 266 -16.88 2.27 -43.79
C LEU A 266 -16.42 3.71 -44.06
N PRO A 267 -16.54 4.20 -45.31
CA PRO A 267 -16.39 5.62 -45.61
C PRO A 267 -17.38 6.47 -44.80
N LYS A 268 -17.02 7.74 -44.53
CA LYS A 268 -17.89 8.67 -43.80
C LYS A 268 -19.22 8.96 -44.51
N THR A 269 -19.29 8.71 -45.81
CA THR A 269 -20.47 8.91 -46.68
C THR A 269 -21.12 7.58 -47.09
N ASP A 270 -20.97 6.54 -46.26
CA ASP A 270 -21.59 5.25 -46.55
C ASP A 270 -23.10 5.31 -46.29
N THR A 271 -23.89 4.94 -47.28
CA THR A 271 -25.35 4.99 -47.25
C THR A 271 -25.96 4.17 -46.11
N LEU A 272 -25.30 3.09 -45.70
CA LEU A 272 -25.79 2.22 -44.64
C LEU A 272 -25.73 2.91 -43.27
N ALA A 273 -24.71 3.74 -43.04
CA ALA A 273 -24.59 4.54 -41.83
C ALA A 273 -25.65 5.66 -41.79
N GLU A 274 -25.91 6.31 -42.92
CA GLU A 274 -26.96 7.33 -43.05
C GLU A 274 -28.36 6.74 -42.81
N GLN A 275 -28.62 5.52 -43.29
CA GLN A 275 -29.87 4.83 -43.05
C GLN A 275 -30.10 4.59 -41.55
N VAL A 276 -29.13 4.02 -40.84
CA VAL A 276 -29.34 3.62 -39.44
C VAL A 276 -29.27 4.80 -38.44
N ALA A 277 -28.77 5.96 -38.85
CA ALA A 277 -28.63 7.15 -38.00
C ALA A 277 -29.90 7.53 -37.20
N PRO A 278 -31.12 7.59 -37.77
CA PRO A 278 -32.32 7.94 -37.01
C PRO A 278 -32.66 6.95 -35.89
N VAL A 279 -32.34 5.66 -36.07
CA VAL A 279 -32.56 4.64 -35.03
C VAL A 279 -31.57 4.85 -33.89
N LEU A 280 -30.31 5.15 -34.21
CA LEU A 280 -29.28 5.42 -33.20
C LEU A 280 -29.59 6.69 -32.41
N ASP A 281 -30.00 7.76 -33.10
CA ASP A 281 -30.42 9.01 -32.47
C ASP A 281 -31.61 8.79 -31.52
N TRP A 282 -32.58 7.95 -31.92
CA TRP A 282 -33.69 7.58 -31.06
C TRP A 282 -33.24 6.83 -29.79
N ILE A 283 -32.32 5.87 -29.92
CA ILE A 283 -31.76 5.16 -28.76
C ILE A 283 -31.06 6.15 -27.82
N ASP A 284 -30.24 7.04 -28.36
CA ASP A 284 -29.48 8.01 -27.57
C ASP A 284 -30.41 9.02 -26.86
N ASP A 285 -31.48 9.45 -27.52
CA ASP A 285 -32.50 10.29 -26.91
C ASP A 285 -33.25 9.57 -25.78
N GLU A 286 -33.58 8.30 -25.94
CA GLU A 286 -34.26 7.51 -24.92
C GLU A 286 -33.34 7.19 -23.74
N ASP A 287 -32.06 6.89 -24.00
CA ASP A 287 -31.00 6.74 -22.98
C ASP A 287 -30.84 8.04 -22.18
N ARG A 288 -30.88 9.20 -22.84
CA ARG A 288 -30.83 10.52 -22.20
C ARG A 288 -32.06 10.76 -21.33
N LYS A 289 -33.27 10.44 -21.82
CA LYS A 289 -34.50 10.54 -21.02
C LYS A 289 -34.46 9.63 -19.79
N GLU A 290 -34.06 8.36 -19.93
CA GLU A 290 -33.97 7.44 -18.79
C GLU A 290 -32.95 7.92 -17.75
N THR A 291 -31.84 8.51 -18.19
CA THR A 291 -30.82 9.09 -17.31
C THR A 291 -31.34 10.34 -16.59
N GLN A 292 -32.07 11.21 -17.30
CA GLN A 292 -32.73 12.37 -16.71
C GLN A 292 -33.81 11.94 -15.70
N ASP A 293 -34.61 10.93 -16.03
CA ASP A 293 -35.62 10.34 -15.14
C ASP A 293 -34.99 9.77 -13.86
N LYS A 294 -33.91 9.00 -14.00
CA LYS A 294 -33.18 8.43 -12.86
C LYS A 294 -32.57 9.51 -11.97
N SER A 295 -31.94 10.52 -12.56
CA SER A 295 -31.35 11.63 -11.81
C SER A 295 -32.43 12.45 -11.08
N PHE A 296 -33.54 12.77 -11.76
CA PHE A 296 -34.70 13.43 -11.14
C PHE A 296 -35.28 12.61 -9.98
N ARG A 297 -35.52 11.30 -10.17
CA ARG A 297 -36.00 10.41 -9.09
C ARG A 297 -35.03 10.40 -7.91
N LYS A 298 -33.72 10.35 -8.18
CA LYS A 298 -32.69 10.41 -7.13
C LYS A 298 -32.74 11.74 -6.36
N SER A 299 -32.92 12.86 -7.05
CA SER A 299 -33.06 14.18 -6.42
C SER A 299 -34.32 14.28 -5.56
N ILE A 300 -35.46 13.75 -6.04
CA ILE A 300 -36.70 13.65 -5.24
C ILE A 300 -36.45 12.81 -3.98
N SER A 301 -35.90 11.61 -4.13
CA SER A 301 -35.64 10.72 -2.99
C SER A 301 -34.56 11.27 -2.04
N ALA A 302 -33.66 12.14 -2.52
CA ALA A 302 -32.73 12.87 -1.65
C ALA A 302 -33.46 13.97 -0.86
N LEU A 303 -34.35 14.72 -1.49
CA LEU A 303 -35.18 15.72 -0.81
C LEU A 303 -36.12 15.08 0.21
N GLU A 304 -36.83 14.01 -0.14
CA GLU A 304 -37.72 13.29 0.78
C GLU A 304 -36.98 12.83 2.05
N ARG A 305 -35.81 12.22 1.89
CA ARG A 305 -34.95 11.84 3.03
C ARG A 305 -34.46 13.06 3.82
N GLY A 306 -34.08 14.14 3.13
CA GLY A 306 -33.66 15.39 3.77
C GLY A 306 -34.78 16.08 4.56
N LEU A 307 -36.03 15.92 4.15
CA LEU A 307 -37.20 16.43 4.88
C LEU A 307 -37.46 15.65 6.18
N GLU A 308 -37.07 14.37 6.23
CA GLU A 308 -37.17 13.51 7.41
C GLU A 308 -35.97 13.64 8.36
N ASP A 309 -34.85 14.22 7.90
CA ASP A 309 -33.64 14.39 8.70
C ASP A 309 -33.69 15.64 9.59
N ASP A 310 -33.66 15.43 10.91
CA ASP A 310 -33.64 16.48 11.92
C ASP A 310 -32.29 17.16 12.12
N SER A 311 -31.21 16.60 11.56
CA SER A 311 -29.87 17.16 11.64
C SER A 311 -29.53 18.08 10.47
N LEU A 312 -30.35 18.10 9.42
CA LEU A 312 -30.06 18.85 8.19
C LEU A 312 -30.19 20.37 8.40
N SER A 313 -29.23 21.14 7.87
CA SER A 313 -29.25 22.60 7.93
C SER A 313 -30.25 23.20 6.94
N ALA A 314 -30.69 24.45 7.18
CA ALA A 314 -31.57 25.14 6.23
C ALA A 314 -30.89 25.33 4.86
N ALA A 315 -29.58 25.55 4.85
CA ALA A 315 -28.80 25.74 3.62
C ALA A 315 -28.70 24.44 2.80
N ASP A 316 -28.51 23.30 3.46
CA ASP A 316 -28.39 22.02 2.76
C ASP A 316 -29.75 21.52 2.28
N LEU A 317 -30.82 21.75 3.05
CA LEU A 317 -32.18 21.49 2.58
C LEU A 317 -32.52 22.34 1.36
N GLN A 318 -32.14 23.64 1.34
CA GLN A 318 -32.34 24.51 0.18
C GLN A 318 -31.63 23.97 -1.07
N LYS A 319 -30.37 23.54 -0.95
CA LYS A 319 -29.62 22.95 -2.08
C LYS A 319 -30.34 21.75 -2.68
N LEU A 320 -30.92 20.89 -1.85
CA LEU A 320 -31.71 19.73 -2.33
C LEU A 320 -32.96 20.17 -3.11
N GLY A 321 -33.59 21.29 -2.72
CA GLY A 321 -34.68 21.91 -3.48
C GLY A 321 -34.21 22.46 -4.83
N ASP A 322 -33.13 23.25 -4.82
CA ASP A 322 -32.55 23.85 -6.03
C ASP A 322 -32.09 22.78 -7.05
N ASP A 323 -31.61 21.62 -6.56
CA ASP A 323 -31.21 20.50 -7.41
C ASP A 323 -32.39 19.87 -8.17
N ILE A 324 -33.62 19.95 -7.64
CA ILE A 324 -34.81 19.46 -8.32
C ILE A 324 -35.28 20.47 -9.38
N GLU A 325 -35.19 21.77 -9.10
CA GLU A 325 -35.57 22.82 -10.06
C GLU A 325 -34.77 22.75 -11.37
N LYS A 326 -33.51 22.29 -11.32
CA LYS A 326 -32.66 22.06 -12.49
C LYS A 326 -33.24 21.08 -13.52
N HIS A 327 -34.18 20.23 -13.13
CA HIS A 327 -34.75 19.21 -14.02
C HIS A 327 -35.97 19.72 -14.82
N GLU A 328 -36.40 20.98 -14.65
CA GLU A 328 -37.55 21.62 -15.35
C GLU A 328 -38.88 20.84 -15.29
N ARG A 329 -38.97 19.85 -14.40
CA ARG A 329 -40.14 19.00 -14.21
C ARG A 329 -40.88 19.46 -12.97
N GLY A 330 -42.20 19.58 -13.10
CA GLY A 330 -43.08 19.93 -11.98
C GLY A 330 -42.90 18.96 -10.82
N ILE A 331 -42.79 19.51 -9.61
CA ILE A 331 -42.75 18.76 -8.35
C ILE A 331 -44.19 18.60 -7.85
N ALA A 332 -44.52 17.47 -7.23
CA ALA A 332 -45.83 17.30 -6.61
C ALA A 332 -46.08 18.38 -5.54
N GLU A 333 -47.24 19.03 -5.58
CA GLU A 333 -47.57 20.16 -4.68
C GLU A 333 -47.42 19.81 -3.20
N ALA A 334 -47.73 18.58 -2.81
CA ALA A 334 -47.55 18.10 -1.44
C ALA A 334 -46.08 18.15 -0.98
N LEU A 335 -45.13 17.86 -1.87
CA LEU A 335 -43.70 17.87 -1.57
C LEU A 335 -43.18 19.32 -1.49
N VAL A 336 -43.65 20.21 -2.37
CA VAL A 336 -43.34 21.65 -2.33
C VAL A 336 -43.81 22.27 -1.02
N ASN A 337 -45.04 21.98 -0.59
CA ASN A 337 -45.59 22.47 0.68
C ASN A 337 -44.80 21.95 1.89
N ARG A 338 -44.44 20.66 1.90
CA ARG A 338 -43.61 20.07 2.96
C ARG A 338 -42.23 20.71 3.03
N PHE A 339 -41.60 20.93 1.87
CA PHE A 339 -40.31 21.60 1.77
C PHE A 339 -40.35 23.03 2.30
N GLY A 340 -41.32 23.84 1.85
CA GLY A 340 -41.48 25.22 2.31
C GLY A 340 -41.69 25.30 3.84
N ASN A 341 -42.60 24.49 4.38
CA ASN A 341 -42.88 24.46 5.82
C ASN A 341 -41.64 24.06 6.64
N ARG A 342 -40.90 23.04 6.19
CA ARG A 342 -39.70 22.57 6.90
C ARG A 342 -38.59 23.62 6.87
N LEU A 343 -38.36 24.23 5.72
CA LEU A 343 -37.35 25.27 5.54
C LEU A 343 -37.63 26.50 6.43
N GLU A 344 -38.89 26.91 6.54
CA GLU A 344 -39.30 28.00 7.44
C GLU A 344 -39.01 27.65 8.90
N VAL A 345 -39.35 26.43 9.35
CA VAL A 345 -39.06 25.95 10.71
C VAL A 345 -37.55 25.96 11.01
N LEU A 346 -36.71 25.49 10.08
CA LEU A 346 -35.26 25.49 10.25
C LEU A 346 -34.68 26.91 10.34
N ARG A 347 -35.12 27.83 9.47
CA ARG A 347 -34.72 29.25 9.51
C ARG A 347 -35.14 29.94 10.81
N LEU A 348 -36.35 29.65 11.31
CA LEU A 348 -36.82 30.16 12.60
C LEU A 348 -35.99 29.60 13.78
N ASN A 349 -35.57 28.34 13.71
CA ASN A 349 -34.72 27.74 14.74
C ASN A 349 -33.29 28.30 14.72
N GLU A 350 -32.70 28.54 13.56
CA GLU A 350 -31.39 29.20 13.44
C GLU A 350 -31.41 30.63 14.03
N THR A 351 -32.43 31.42 13.69
CA THR A 351 -32.57 32.79 14.23
C THR A 351 -32.81 32.79 15.75
N ARG A 352 -33.57 31.84 16.30
CA ARG A 352 -33.74 31.66 17.75
C ARG A 352 -32.43 31.31 18.46
N LYS A 353 -31.65 30.37 17.90
CA LYS A 353 -30.33 30.00 18.45
C LYS A 353 -29.39 31.20 18.50
N HIS A 354 -29.31 31.98 17.42
CA HIS A 354 -28.49 33.20 17.38
C HIS A 354 -28.95 34.27 18.37
N ARG A 355 -30.27 34.48 18.51
CA ARG A 355 -30.81 35.43 19.51
C ARG A 355 -30.52 35.00 20.95
N MET A 356 -30.68 33.71 21.29
CA MET A 356 -30.35 33.23 22.63
C MET A 356 -28.86 33.38 22.96
N MET A 357 -27.98 33.10 22.00
CA MET A 357 -26.53 33.30 22.16
C MET A 357 -26.16 34.77 22.41
N MET A 358 -26.81 35.72 21.71
CA MET A 358 -26.60 37.15 21.92
C MET A 358 -27.06 37.60 23.32
N VAL A 359 -28.19 37.08 23.81
CA VAL A 359 -28.72 37.41 25.15
C VAL A 359 -27.79 36.88 26.26
N SER A 360 -27.23 35.67 26.11
CA SER A 360 -26.31 35.14 27.12
C SER A 360 -25.01 35.97 27.23
N ILE A 361 -24.50 36.47 26.10
CA ILE A 361 -23.29 37.33 26.10
C ILE A 361 -23.57 38.65 26.83
N ALA A 362 -24.72 39.29 26.57
CA ALA A 362 -25.09 40.54 27.23
C ALA A 362 -25.25 40.40 28.75
N ALA A 363 -25.79 39.27 29.23
CA ALA A 363 -25.96 39.01 30.66
C ALA A 363 -24.61 38.90 31.40
N VAL A 364 -23.61 38.26 30.80
CA VAL A 364 -22.26 38.12 31.39
C VAL A 364 -21.57 39.48 31.54
N VAL A 365 -21.69 40.35 30.55
CA VAL A 365 -21.08 41.70 30.57
C VAL A 365 -21.67 42.57 31.69
N LEU A 366 -22.98 42.52 31.90
CA LEU A 366 -23.65 43.27 32.98
C LEU A 366 -23.20 42.82 34.38
N LEU A 367 -22.99 41.51 34.56
CA LEU A 367 -22.58 40.93 35.84
C LEU A 367 -21.16 41.35 36.24
N ILE A 368 -20.26 41.47 35.27
CA ILE A 368 -18.89 41.97 35.48
C ILE A 368 -18.89 43.47 35.82
N GLY A 369 -19.75 44.27 35.18
CA GLY A 369 -19.88 45.70 35.50
C GLY A 369 -20.35 45.98 36.93
N ALA A 370 -21.33 45.21 37.41
CA ALA A 370 -21.91 45.39 38.74
C ALA A 370 -20.93 45.08 39.89
N THR A 371 -20.06 44.07 39.71
CA THR A 371 -19.08 43.68 40.73
C THR A 371 -17.97 44.72 40.91
N ILE A 372 -17.50 45.31 39.81
CA ILE A 372 -16.47 46.37 39.85
C ILE A 372 -17.00 47.63 40.56
N GLY A 373 -18.24 48.03 40.30
CA GLY A 373 -18.86 49.21 40.93
C GLY A 373 -18.99 49.11 42.45
N PHE A 374 -19.31 47.92 42.97
CA PHE A 374 -19.49 47.69 44.41
C PHE A 374 -18.17 47.79 45.20
N ALA A 375 -17.05 47.33 44.62
CA ALA A 375 -15.75 47.34 45.28
C ALA A 375 -15.17 48.75 45.52
N VAL A 376 -15.45 49.71 44.62
CA VAL A 376 -14.93 51.09 44.72
C VAL A 376 -15.63 51.90 45.81
N TYR A 377 -16.92 51.65 46.04
CA TYR A 377 -17.72 52.40 47.02
C TYR A 377 -17.32 52.08 48.47
N SER A 378 -16.98 50.84 48.80
CA SER A 378 -16.66 50.43 50.18
C SER A 378 -15.29 50.91 50.67
N ALA A 379 -14.32 51.09 49.77
CA ALA A 379 -12.93 51.44 50.13
C ALA A 379 -12.74 52.91 50.53
N THR A 380 -13.62 53.82 50.10
CA THR A 380 -13.52 55.26 50.39
C THR A 380 -14.09 55.64 51.76
N GLN A 381 -15.07 54.89 52.26
CA GLN A 381 -15.75 55.16 53.53
C GLN A 381 -14.95 54.74 54.77
N SER A 382 -14.03 53.77 54.63
CA SER A 382 -13.17 53.31 55.73
C SER A 382 -12.07 54.31 56.12
N ARG A 383 -11.46 54.99 55.14
CA ARG A 383 -10.35 55.95 55.37
C ARG A 383 -10.76 57.21 56.11
N ALA A 384 -11.96 57.73 55.87
CA ALA A 384 -12.46 58.93 56.54
C ALA A 384 -12.77 58.71 58.04
N SER A 385 -13.07 57.47 58.44
CA SER A 385 -13.42 57.12 59.82
C SER A 385 -12.17 57.01 60.70
N ALA A 386 -11.06 56.48 60.15
CA ALA A 386 -9.81 56.29 60.88
C ALA A 386 -9.15 57.61 61.35
N GLN A 387 -9.21 58.67 60.53
CA GLN A 387 -8.59 59.95 60.87
C GLN A 387 -9.24 60.65 62.06
N ILE A 388 -10.58 60.54 62.19
CA ILE A 388 -11.34 61.16 63.28
C ILE A 388 -11.05 60.42 64.59
N LEU A 389 -10.98 59.09 64.56
CA LEU A 389 -10.66 58.28 65.74
C LEU A 389 -9.25 58.57 66.26
N ALA A 390 -8.27 58.71 65.36
CA ALA A 390 -6.91 59.08 65.74
C ALA A 390 -6.84 60.46 66.42
N ALA A 391 -7.64 61.44 65.97
CA ALA A 391 -7.71 62.76 66.60
C ALA A 391 -8.30 62.70 68.03
N ILE A 392 -9.33 61.88 68.25
CA ILE A 392 -9.93 61.68 69.58
C ILE A 392 -8.93 61.01 70.53
N GLU A 393 -8.21 59.99 70.06
CA GLU A 393 -7.16 59.35 70.86
C GLU A 393 -6.03 60.30 71.21
N GLY A 394 -5.65 61.21 70.29
CA GLY A 394 -4.70 62.29 70.57
C GLY A 394 -5.16 63.20 71.72
N TYR A 395 -6.41 63.66 71.70
CA TYR A 395 -6.95 64.50 72.78
C TYR A 395 -7.04 63.78 74.14
N ILE A 396 -7.28 62.47 74.14
CA ILE A 396 -7.26 61.65 75.37
C ILE A 396 -5.84 61.57 75.92
N ALA A 397 -4.83 61.33 75.07
CA ALA A 397 -3.44 61.24 75.47
C ALA A 397 -2.91 62.58 76.03
N ASP A 398 -3.35 63.70 75.46
CA ASP A 398 -2.95 65.05 75.88
C ASP A 398 -3.70 65.56 77.14
N GLY A 399 -4.61 64.76 77.71
CA GLY A 399 -5.38 65.13 78.91
C GLY A 399 -6.46 66.19 78.66
N LYS A 400 -6.76 66.52 77.40
CA LYS A 400 -7.80 67.49 77.00
C LYS A 400 -9.15 66.80 76.84
N LEU A 401 -9.66 66.28 77.95
CA LEU A 401 -10.82 65.37 77.95
C LEU A 401 -12.12 66.04 77.47
N ASP A 402 -12.30 67.34 77.70
CA ASP A 402 -13.48 68.07 77.24
C ASP A 402 -13.50 68.27 75.71
N GLU A 403 -12.33 68.44 75.09
CA GLU A 403 -12.19 68.55 73.64
C GLU A 403 -12.42 67.20 72.96
N ALA A 404 -11.86 66.12 73.53
CA ALA A 404 -12.13 64.76 73.10
C ALA A 404 -13.63 64.42 73.14
N ARG A 405 -14.34 64.88 74.18
CA ARG A 405 -15.78 64.64 74.35
C ARG A 405 -16.62 65.41 73.31
N LYS A 406 -16.30 66.68 73.07
CA LYS A 406 -16.95 67.48 72.02
C LYS A 406 -16.80 66.85 70.63
N LEU A 407 -15.60 66.37 70.30
CA LEU A 407 -15.33 65.75 69.00
C LEU A 407 -16.07 64.40 68.83
N LEU A 408 -16.17 63.62 69.92
CA LEU A 408 -16.91 62.37 69.95
C LEU A 408 -18.43 62.60 69.77
N ASP A 409 -19.00 63.62 70.42
CA ASP A 409 -20.43 63.92 70.36
C ASP A 409 -20.86 64.48 69.00
N GLN A 410 -20.01 65.30 68.36
CA GLN A 410 -20.25 65.85 67.02
C GLN A 410 -20.39 64.78 65.93
N HIS A 411 -19.86 63.57 66.16
CA HIS A 411 -19.87 62.47 65.21
C HIS A 411 -20.63 61.23 65.70
N SER A 412 -21.57 61.42 66.62
CA SER A 412 -22.42 60.38 67.22
C SER A 412 -23.22 59.52 66.23
N ALA A 413 -23.46 59.97 65.00
CA ALA A 413 -24.07 59.17 63.94
C ALA A 413 -23.22 57.96 63.48
N ARG A 414 -21.92 57.92 63.83
CA ARG A 414 -20.98 56.82 63.51
C ARG A 414 -20.73 55.88 64.71
N ALA A 415 -21.57 55.94 65.73
CA ALA A 415 -21.38 55.28 67.02
C ALA A 415 -21.46 53.73 67.03
N THR A 416 -21.74 53.10 65.89
CA THR A 416 -21.88 51.64 65.77
C THR A 416 -20.62 50.92 65.30
N SER A 417 -19.56 51.61 64.88
CA SER A 417 -18.30 50.92 64.56
C SER A 417 -17.57 50.49 65.84
N GLU A 418 -16.94 49.31 65.78
CA GLU A 418 -16.23 48.71 66.91
C GLU A 418 -15.13 49.63 67.45
N ASP A 419 -14.40 50.30 66.55
CA ASP A 419 -13.36 51.28 66.90
C ASP A 419 -13.91 52.51 67.65
N TRP A 420 -15.13 52.96 67.31
CA TRP A 420 -15.78 54.09 67.97
C TRP A 420 -16.15 53.79 69.41
N LEU A 421 -16.64 52.57 69.66
CA LEU A 421 -16.95 52.08 71.00
C LEU A 421 -15.69 51.93 71.85
N ALA A 422 -14.58 51.48 71.24
CA ALA A 422 -13.29 51.36 71.92
C ALA A 422 -12.77 52.72 72.40
N VAL A 423 -12.78 53.75 71.55
CA VAL A 423 -12.32 55.10 71.91
C VAL A 423 -13.24 55.74 72.95
N LYS A 424 -14.57 55.57 72.85
CA LYS A 424 -15.53 56.04 73.86
C LYS A 424 -15.25 55.43 75.24
N LYS A 425 -14.92 54.13 75.29
CA LYS A 425 -14.55 53.44 76.54
C LYS A 425 -13.24 53.96 77.12
N LYS A 426 -12.24 54.26 76.27
CA LYS A 426 -10.97 54.87 76.70
C LYS A 426 -11.19 56.26 77.32
N LEU A 427 -12.00 57.10 76.67
CA LEU A 427 -12.34 58.43 77.19
C LEU A 427 -13.03 58.34 78.56
N ALA A 428 -14.03 57.46 78.72
CA ALA A 428 -14.72 57.26 79.98
C ALA A 428 -13.78 56.79 81.12
N LYS A 429 -12.78 55.95 80.79
CA LYS A 429 -11.78 55.51 81.78
C LYS A 429 -10.84 56.66 82.17
N ALA A 430 -10.41 57.47 81.21
CA ALA A 430 -9.58 58.65 81.46
C ALA A 430 -10.31 59.67 82.35
N ASP A 431 -11.60 59.90 82.09
CA ASP A 431 -12.47 60.75 82.90
C ASP A 431 -12.60 60.27 84.34
N GLN A 432 -12.79 58.95 84.54
CA GLN A 432 -12.88 58.40 85.89
C GLN A 432 -11.56 58.57 86.64
N THR A 433 -10.44 58.34 85.98
CA THR A 433 -9.10 58.47 86.58
C THR A 433 -8.83 59.93 87.00
N GLU A 434 -9.24 60.89 86.18
CA GLU A 434 -9.07 62.31 86.49
C GLU A 434 -9.99 62.78 87.62
N ARG A 435 -11.19 62.20 87.75
CA ARG A 435 -12.09 62.43 88.90
C ARG A 435 -11.51 61.86 90.19
N ASP A 436 -11.06 60.60 90.15
CA ASP A 436 -10.48 59.92 91.31
C ASP A 436 -9.23 60.69 91.80
N ARG A 437 -8.39 61.18 90.88
CA ARG A 437 -7.24 62.05 91.21
C ARG A 437 -7.65 63.33 91.93
N LYS A 438 -8.71 64.01 91.47
CA LYS A 438 -9.18 65.26 92.09
C LYS A 438 -9.69 65.01 93.51
N VAL A 439 -10.44 63.92 93.71
CA VAL A 439 -10.91 63.50 95.03
C VAL A 439 -9.72 63.16 95.95
N GLU A 440 -8.73 62.42 95.44
CA GLU A 440 -7.51 62.11 96.20
C GLU A 440 -6.75 63.39 96.57
N LEU A 441 -6.58 64.32 95.62
CA LEU A 441 -5.94 65.60 95.87
C LEU A 441 -6.69 66.41 96.94
N GLU A 442 -8.01 66.48 96.88
CA GLU A 442 -8.84 67.19 97.87
C GLU A 442 -8.69 66.57 99.27
N SER A 443 -8.71 65.23 99.37
CA SER A 443 -8.45 64.53 100.63
C SER A 443 -7.03 64.78 101.17
N VAL A 444 -6.05 64.92 100.28
CA VAL A 444 -4.67 65.24 100.64
C VAL A 444 -4.56 66.69 101.13
N LEU A 445 -5.24 67.64 100.48
CA LEU A 445 -5.29 69.04 100.92
C LEU A 445 -5.96 69.17 102.30
N GLU A 446 -7.04 68.41 102.56
CA GLU A 446 -7.70 68.36 103.87
C GLU A 446 -6.82 67.76 104.96
N THR A 447 -6.12 66.66 104.65
CA THR A 447 -5.19 66.04 105.61
C THR A 447 -3.98 66.93 105.91
N VAL A 448 -3.48 67.68 104.93
CA VAL A 448 -2.49 68.74 105.17
C VAL A 448 -3.06 69.81 106.11
N ALA A 449 -4.29 70.29 105.89
CA ALA A 449 -4.89 71.32 106.73
C ALA A 449 -5.13 70.85 108.18
N ALA A 450 -5.48 69.58 108.38
CA ALA A 450 -5.84 68.99 109.66
C ALA A 450 -4.68 68.35 110.45
N ALA A 451 -3.50 68.22 109.85
CA ALA A 451 -2.34 67.62 110.51
C ALA A 451 -1.97 68.37 111.82
N LYS A 452 -1.52 67.63 112.84
CA LYS A 452 -1.07 68.22 114.12
C LYS A 452 0.45 68.14 114.29
N ASP A 453 1.10 67.29 113.50
CA ASP A 453 2.55 67.10 113.49
C ASP A 453 3.14 67.65 112.17
N PRO A 454 4.25 68.41 112.21
CA PRO A 454 4.88 68.97 111.01
C PRO A 454 5.34 67.92 109.99
N THR A 455 5.72 66.72 110.45
CA THR A 455 6.30 65.68 109.60
C THR A 455 5.27 65.04 108.68
N SER A 456 4.07 64.76 109.20
CA SER A 456 2.92 64.26 108.44
C SER A 456 2.34 65.31 107.50
N ALA A 457 2.29 66.57 107.93
CA ALA A 457 1.87 67.67 107.06
C ALA A 457 2.76 67.81 105.82
N LEU A 458 4.09 67.78 105.99
CA LEU A 458 5.04 67.89 104.87
C LEU A 458 4.95 66.71 103.89
N LYS A 459 4.82 65.47 104.38
CA LYS A 459 4.60 64.30 103.51
C LYS A 459 3.28 64.40 102.73
N ALA A 460 2.22 64.89 103.36
CA ALA A 460 0.95 65.08 102.69
C ALA A 460 1.03 66.22 101.65
N VAL A 461 1.78 67.30 101.92
CA VAL A 461 2.06 68.35 100.92
C VAL A 461 2.83 67.80 99.71
N GLU A 462 3.85 66.97 99.92
CA GLU A 462 4.60 66.32 98.83
C GLU A 462 3.66 65.46 97.96
N ARG A 463 2.80 64.65 98.60
CA ARG A 463 1.79 63.87 97.89
C ARG A 463 0.80 64.74 97.13
N GLY A 464 0.42 65.88 97.70
CA GLY A 464 -0.43 66.88 97.04
C GLY A 464 0.23 67.48 95.80
N ARG A 465 1.55 67.74 95.85
CA ARG A 465 2.32 68.23 94.69
C ARG A 465 2.38 67.21 93.56
N GLU A 466 2.54 65.94 93.88
CA GLU A 466 2.52 64.86 92.87
C GLU A 466 1.15 64.75 92.18
N LEU A 467 0.07 64.96 92.92
CA LEU A 467 -1.30 64.85 92.41
C LEU A 467 -1.76 66.12 91.69
N ALA A 468 -1.24 67.30 92.02
CA ALA A 468 -1.65 68.57 91.42
C ALA A 468 -1.17 68.74 89.97
N LYS A 469 -2.10 68.77 89.01
CA LYS A 469 -1.80 68.92 87.58
C LYS A 469 -2.03 70.34 87.08
N THR A 470 -3.14 70.95 87.48
CA THR A 470 -3.49 72.30 87.01
C THR A 470 -2.71 73.38 87.77
N SER A 471 -2.58 74.56 87.17
CA SER A 471 -1.93 75.71 87.82
C SER A 471 -2.61 76.07 89.14
N GLU A 472 -3.95 76.04 89.19
CA GLU A 472 -4.73 76.34 90.40
C GLU A 472 -4.51 75.30 91.51
N GLU A 473 -4.50 74.01 91.18
CA GLU A 473 -4.23 72.93 92.13
C GLU A 473 -2.82 73.04 92.73
N LYS A 474 -1.82 73.36 91.90
CA LYS A 474 -0.44 73.56 92.35
C LYS A 474 -0.31 74.77 93.27
N VAL A 475 -1.05 75.85 92.99
CA VAL A 475 -1.10 77.04 93.86
C VAL A 475 -1.75 76.70 95.21
N ALA A 476 -2.83 75.91 95.23
CA ALA A 476 -3.50 75.51 96.46
C ALA A 476 -2.58 74.68 97.38
N VAL A 477 -1.87 73.69 96.82
CA VAL A 477 -0.87 72.90 97.56
C VAL A 477 0.26 73.79 98.07
N SER A 478 0.77 74.71 97.24
CA SER A 478 1.88 75.60 97.61
C SER A 478 1.51 76.54 98.75
N LYS A 479 0.28 77.06 98.77
CA LYS A 479 -0.21 77.94 99.84
C LYS A 479 -0.30 77.22 101.19
N LEU A 480 -0.74 75.96 101.19
CA LEU A 480 -0.79 75.14 102.42
C LEU A 480 0.62 74.79 102.93
N GLU A 481 1.59 74.56 102.04
CA GLU A 481 2.99 74.37 102.41
C GLU A 481 3.57 75.60 103.11
N GLU A 482 3.28 76.79 102.57
CA GLU A 482 3.75 78.06 103.10
C GLU A 482 3.17 78.32 104.51
N GLN A 483 1.88 78.06 104.70
CA GLN A 483 1.22 78.13 106.02
C GLN A 483 1.84 77.17 107.05
N TRP A 484 2.24 75.98 106.62
CA TRP A 484 2.90 75.02 107.51
C TRP A 484 4.36 75.38 107.82
N ARG A 485 5.09 75.96 106.87
CA ARG A 485 6.42 76.52 107.12
C ARG A 485 6.37 77.65 108.15
N GLU A 486 5.42 78.57 108.00
CA GLU A 486 5.21 79.66 108.98
C GLU A 486 4.85 79.13 110.38
N LYS A 487 3.94 78.14 110.47
CA LYS A 487 3.61 77.49 111.76
C LYS A 487 4.83 76.83 112.41
N ARG A 488 5.67 76.13 111.64
CA ARG A 488 6.90 75.51 112.16
C ARG A 488 7.85 76.57 112.72
N ASP A 489 8.08 77.63 111.95
CA ASP A 489 9.04 78.68 112.31
C ASP A 489 8.57 79.47 113.56
N SER A 490 7.25 79.65 113.73
CA SER A 490 6.65 80.23 114.95
C SER A 490 6.70 79.31 116.19
N ALA A 491 6.62 77.99 116.01
CA ALA A 491 6.73 77.00 117.09
C ALA A 491 8.17 76.81 117.58
N THR A 492 9.17 77.06 116.73
CA THR A 492 10.60 77.11 117.10
C THR A 492 11.03 78.43 117.74
N ALA A 493 10.30 79.54 117.56
CA ALA A 493 10.58 80.82 118.21
C ALA A 493 9.99 80.96 119.63
N SER A 494 9.17 80.00 120.07
CA SER A 494 8.51 79.96 121.39
C SER A 494 9.10 78.89 122.33
N ARG A 495 10.29 78.37 122.00
CA ARG A 495 11.16 77.52 122.83
C ARG A 495 12.54 78.14 122.86
#